data_AF-A0A3D3TI35-F1
#
_entry.id   AF-A0A3D3TI35-F1
#
_cell.length_a   1.000
_cell.length_b   1.000
_cell.length_c   1.000
_cell.angle_alpha   90.00
_cell.angle_beta   90.00
_cell.angle_gamma   90.00
#
_symmetry.space_group_name_H-M   'P 1'
#
loop_
_entity.id
_entity.type
_entity.pdbx_description
1 polymer ?
#
loop_
_entity_poly.entity_id
_entity_poly.type
_entity_poly.pdbx_seq_one_letter_code
_entity_poly.pdbx_strand_id
1 'polypeptide(L)'
;MKKILFLIIVLFFSHSHIIKSQSFSNKEKISILVSELKNETADSMKVKKLLSLAELYPDTSHVRLKYAETALKIAQKADYKEGIALSYYYLAWYYVFESDHAKSTRSFLKVVEYTNNPEILIDSYGFLSNVNSWNRTHDGAFKWANKAMATAEKSNFSLHKAKAYIYLGDAYRYAGQREEANGCYFKAIKLLRENDRPGNSLLEIVYLHTLEEGVAD
;
A
#
# COMPACT_ATOMS: atom_id res chain seq x y z
N MET A 1 -8.86 51.67 -39.44
CA MET A 1 -7.71 50.94 -38.83
C MET A 1 -7.79 50.80 -37.30
N LYS A 2 -8.31 51.79 -36.54
CA LYS A 2 -8.41 51.70 -35.05
C LYS A 2 -9.38 50.64 -34.51
N LYS A 3 -10.39 50.19 -35.28
CA LYS A 3 -11.34 49.14 -34.85
C LYS A 3 -10.80 47.71 -34.99
N ILE A 4 -9.79 47.48 -35.85
CA ILE A 4 -9.17 46.16 -36.03
C ILE A 4 -8.12 45.89 -34.93
N LEU A 5 -7.45 46.94 -34.44
CA LEU A 5 -6.48 46.81 -33.36
C LEU A 5 -7.13 46.42 -32.01
N PHE A 6 -8.39 46.82 -31.78
CA PHE A 6 -9.12 46.48 -30.55
C PHE A 6 -9.58 45.01 -30.53
N LEU A 7 -9.77 44.37 -31.69
CA LEU A 7 -10.21 42.97 -31.76
C LEU A 7 -9.07 41.98 -31.45
N ILE A 8 -7.81 42.37 -31.68
CA ILE A 8 -6.64 41.51 -31.44
C ILE A 8 -6.24 41.50 -29.96
N ILE A 9 -6.56 42.56 -29.21
CA ILE A 9 -6.25 42.64 -27.76
C ILE A 9 -7.23 41.81 -26.92
N VAL A 10 -8.45 41.56 -27.40
CA VAL A 10 -9.47 40.75 -26.67
C VAL A 10 -9.27 39.24 -26.87
N LEU A 11 -8.56 38.81 -27.93
CA LEU A 11 -8.22 37.40 -28.14
C LEU A 11 -7.00 36.90 -27.33
N PHE A 12 -6.27 37.80 -26.67
CA PHE A 12 -5.19 37.42 -25.73
C PHE A 12 -5.65 37.27 -24.27
N PHE A 13 -6.91 37.59 -23.96
CA PHE A 13 -7.44 37.58 -22.59
C PHE A 13 -8.55 36.55 -22.34
N SER A 14 -8.75 35.61 -23.27
CA SER A 14 -9.66 34.48 -23.05
C SER A 14 -8.90 33.17 -22.83
N HIS A 15 -8.93 32.73 -21.56
CA HIS A 15 -8.94 31.33 -21.16
C HIS A 15 -7.64 30.52 -21.23
N SER A 16 -6.60 31.01 -20.54
CA SER A 16 -5.64 30.13 -19.85
C SER A 16 -5.78 30.22 -18.32
N HIS A 17 -7.02 30.25 -17.80
CA HIS A 17 -7.28 29.63 -16.50
C HIS A 17 -7.33 28.11 -16.67
N ILE A 18 -6.19 27.55 -17.10
CA ILE A 18 -5.87 26.18 -16.80
C ILE A 18 -5.62 26.19 -15.29
N ILE A 19 -6.64 25.79 -14.52
CA ILE A 19 -6.43 25.30 -13.16
C ILE A 19 -5.50 24.09 -13.34
N LYS A 20 -4.19 24.34 -13.33
CA LYS A 20 -3.22 23.28 -13.10
C LYS A 20 -3.59 22.76 -11.72
N SER A 21 -4.15 21.55 -11.65
CA SER A 21 -4.25 20.82 -10.40
C SER A 21 -2.83 20.71 -9.86
N GLN A 22 -2.44 21.64 -8.99
CA GLN A 22 -1.10 21.69 -8.46
C GLN A 22 -0.96 20.47 -7.55
N SER A 23 -0.19 19.48 -8.00
CA SER A 23 0.13 18.33 -7.16
C SER A 23 1.00 18.83 -6.02
N PHE A 24 0.39 19.03 -4.84
CA PHE A 24 1.13 19.42 -3.64
C PHE A 24 2.23 18.40 -3.34
N SER A 25 3.41 18.89 -2.98
CA SER A 25 4.47 18.07 -2.40
C SER A 25 3.99 17.45 -1.09
N ASN A 26 4.59 16.33 -0.68
CA ASN A 26 4.24 15.69 0.60
C ASN A 26 4.45 16.65 1.80
N LYS A 27 5.46 17.53 1.72
CA LYS A 27 5.71 18.55 2.74
C LYS A 27 4.55 19.55 2.87
N GLU A 28 4.00 20.01 1.75
CA GLU A 28 2.85 20.92 1.74
C GLU A 28 1.59 20.22 2.25
N LYS A 29 1.34 18.98 1.83
CA LYS A 29 0.21 18.17 2.33
C LYS A 29 0.26 17.98 3.85
N ILE A 30 1.43 17.64 4.39
CA ILE A 30 1.64 17.50 5.83
C ILE A 30 1.33 18.82 6.55
N SER A 31 1.85 19.95 6.04
CA SER A 31 1.62 21.26 6.64
C SER A 31 0.12 21.60 6.74
N ILE A 32 -0.62 21.37 5.64
CA ILE A 32 -2.07 21.60 5.58
C ILE A 32 -2.79 20.73 6.61
N LEU A 33 -2.56 19.41 6.57
CA LEU A 33 -3.23 18.46 7.47
C LEU A 33 -2.95 18.75 8.95
N VAL A 34 -1.71 19.11 9.30
CA VAL A 34 -1.35 19.48 10.68
C VAL A 34 -2.08 20.75 11.12
N SER A 35 -2.26 21.72 10.23
CA SER A 35 -2.97 22.96 10.57
C SER A 35 -4.46 22.73 10.82
N GLU A 36 -5.10 21.89 10.00
CA GLU A 36 -6.52 21.54 10.13
C GLU A 36 -6.82 20.76 11.42
N LEU A 37 -5.88 19.91 11.87
CA LEU A 37 -6.06 19.09 13.06
C LEU A 37 -6.17 19.90 14.37
N LYS A 38 -5.69 21.15 14.40
CA LYS A 38 -5.67 21.97 15.63
C LYS A 38 -7.06 22.27 16.18
N ASN A 39 -8.06 22.34 15.31
CA ASN A 39 -9.43 22.72 15.67
C ASN A 39 -10.45 21.58 15.47
N GLU A 40 -9.99 20.37 15.17
CA GLU A 40 -10.87 19.27 14.77
C GLU A 40 -11.41 18.48 15.97
N THR A 41 -12.73 18.27 15.97
CA THR A 41 -13.41 17.41 16.96
C THR A 41 -13.03 15.94 16.78
N ALA A 42 -13.10 15.14 17.84
CA ALA A 42 -12.64 13.75 17.82
C ALA A 42 -13.66 12.83 17.13
N ASP A 43 -13.70 12.86 15.80
CA ASP A 43 -14.62 12.10 14.96
C ASP A 43 -13.89 11.28 13.87
N SER A 44 -14.65 10.69 12.95
CA SER A 44 -14.10 9.93 11.83
C SER A 44 -13.28 10.79 10.86
N MET A 45 -13.52 12.10 10.80
CA MET A 45 -12.73 13.00 9.96
C MET A 45 -11.35 13.25 10.54
N LYS A 46 -11.25 13.42 11.86
CA LYS A 46 -9.96 13.48 12.55
C LYS A 46 -9.15 12.20 12.34
N VAL A 47 -9.80 11.03 12.44
CA VAL A 47 -9.16 9.74 12.15
C VAL A 47 -8.60 9.71 10.73
N LYS A 48 -9.40 10.07 9.72
CA LYS A 48 -8.94 10.10 8.32
C LYS A 48 -7.71 10.99 8.13
N LYS A 49 -7.72 12.20 8.70
CA LYS A 49 -6.57 13.13 8.61
C LYS A 49 -5.31 12.59 9.28
N LEU A 50 -5.45 11.99 10.47
CA LEU A 50 -4.34 11.35 11.17
C LEU A 50 -3.76 10.18 10.36
N LEU A 51 -4.62 9.38 9.73
CA LEU A 51 -4.20 8.27 8.87
C LEU A 51 -3.53 8.76 7.58
N SER A 52 -4.03 9.84 6.96
CA SER A 52 -3.34 10.49 5.83
C SER A 52 -1.97 11.03 6.24
N LEU A 53 -1.82 11.56 7.45
CA LEU A 53 -0.50 11.92 7.96
C LEU A 53 0.38 10.68 8.13
N ALA A 54 -0.10 9.62 8.76
CA ALA A 54 0.65 8.38 8.94
C ALA A 54 1.18 7.81 7.60
N GLU A 55 0.37 7.86 6.55
CA GLU A 55 0.74 7.47 5.19
C GLU A 55 1.87 8.31 4.59
N LEU A 56 1.84 9.63 4.82
CA LEU A 56 2.81 10.57 4.25
C LEU A 56 4.18 10.53 4.93
N TYR A 57 4.27 9.97 6.14
CA TYR A 57 5.54 9.75 6.82
C TYR A 57 6.14 8.38 6.47
N PRO A 58 7.48 8.26 6.37
CA PRO A 58 8.16 6.99 6.11
C PRO A 58 7.77 5.91 7.11
N ASP A 59 7.81 4.65 6.68
CA ASP A 59 7.44 3.51 7.52
C ASP A 59 8.31 3.39 8.78
N THR A 60 9.55 3.89 8.77
CA THR A 60 10.46 3.93 9.92
C THR A 60 10.22 5.11 10.88
N SER A 61 9.29 6.01 10.56
CA SER A 61 9.12 7.25 11.31
C SER A 61 8.33 7.03 12.61
N HIS A 62 8.90 7.40 13.75
CA HIS A 62 8.13 7.50 15.00
C HIS A 62 6.96 8.48 14.92
N VAL A 63 6.96 9.42 13.97
CA VAL A 63 5.84 10.33 13.74
C VAL A 63 4.64 9.57 13.14
N ARG A 64 4.90 8.66 12.20
CA ARG A 64 3.87 7.75 11.66
C ARG A 64 3.25 6.91 12.76
N LEU A 65 4.08 6.30 13.61
CA LEU A 65 3.64 5.52 14.77
C LEU A 65 2.65 6.33 15.62
N LYS A 66 3.04 7.54 16.05
CA LYS A 66 2.19 8.41 16.88
C LYS A 66 0.84 8.73 16.24
N TYR A 67 0.83 9.05 14.93
CA TYR A 67 -0.42 9.34 14.23
C TYR A 67 -1.32 8.10 14.10
N ALA A 68 -0.75 6.94 13.78
CA ALA A 68 -1.50 5.69 13.66
C ALA A 68 -2.09 5.22 15.01
N GLU A 69 -1.33 5.34 16.11
CA GLU A 69 -1.80 5.05 17.48
C GLU A 69 -2.92 6.00 17.93
N THR A 70 -2.75 7.30 17.64
CA THR A 70 -3.78 8.31 17.96
C THR A 70 -5.05 8.06 17.17
N ALA A 71 -4.93 7.78 15.86
CA ALA A 71 -6.05 7.41 15.01
C ALA A 71 -6.76 6.15 15.53
N LEU A 72 -6.01 5.13 15.97
CA LEU A 72 -6.56 3.88 16.47
C LEU A 72 -7.45 4.11 17.70
N LYS A 73 -6.93 4.88 18.66
CA LYS A 73 -7.66 5.19 19.91
C LYS A 73 -8.97 5.92 19.64
N ILE A 74 -8.98 6.86 18.69
CA ILE A 74 -10.19 7.60 18.32
C ILE A 74 -11.14 6.70 17.53
N ALA A 75 -10.64 5.94 16.57
CA ALA A 75 -11.43 5.03 15.74
C ALA A 75 -12.12 3.94 16.57
N GLN A 76 -11.44 3.37 17.57
CA GLN A 76 -12.03 2.40 18.50
C GLN A 76 -13.16 3.01 19.33
N LYS A 77 -12.99 4.24 19.83
CA LYS A 77 -14.05 4.93 20.59
C LYS A 77 -15.26 5.26 19.71
N ALA A 78 -15.03 5.54 18.44
CA ALA A 78 -16.07 5.87 17.46
C ALA A 78 -16.65 4.64 16.73
N ASP A 79 -16.20 3.42 17.07
CA ASP A 79 -16.46 2.17 16.33
C ASP A 79 -16.26 2.27 14.81
N TYR A 80 -15.29 3.08 14.39
CA TYR A 80 -15.01 3.32 12.98
C TYR A 80 -14.09 2.23 12.41
N LYS A 81 -14.69 1.14 11.95
CA LYS A 81 -13.99 -0.08 11.49
C LYS A 81 -12.89 0.18 10.46
N GLU A 82 -13.17 0.99 9.43
CA GLU A 82 -12.18 1.32 8.40
C GLU A 82 -10.96 2.05 8.98
N GLY A 83 -11.19 2.96 9.93
CA GLY A 83 -10.13 3.67 10.64
C GLY A 83 -9.31 2.74 11.54
N ILE A 84 -9.95 1.77 12.19
CA ILE A 84 -9.27 0.74 12.99
C ILE A 84 -8.36 -0.11 12.10
N ALA A 85 -8.86 -0.57 10.96
CA ALA A 85 -8.09 -1.38 10.02
C ALA A 85 -6.86 -0.64 9.49
N LEU A 86 -7.04 0.59 8.98
CA LEU A 86 -5.94 1.41 8.46
C LEU A 86 -4.92 1.78 9.55
N SER A 87 -5.37 2.06 10.77
CA SER A 87 -4.47 2.26 11.90
C SER A 87 -3.58 1.03 12.13
N TYR A 88 -4.18 -0.17 12.22
CA TYR A 88 -3.39 -1.38 12.38
C TYR A 88 -2.48 -1.65 11.18
N TYR A 89 -2.90 -1.32 9.96
CA TYR A 89 -2.09 -1.48 8.76
C TYR A 89 -0.81 -0.63 8.82
N TYR A 90 -0.93 0.65 9.18
CA TYR A 90 0.24 1.51 9.31
C TYR A 90 1.15 1.13 10.48
N LEU A 91 0.58 0.67 11.59
CA LEU A 91 1.35 0.10 12.71
C LEU A 91 2.07 -1.18 12.30
N ALA A 92 1.41 -2.05 11.53
CA ALA A 92 1.98 -3.31 11.10
C ALA A 92 3.24 -3.08 10.27
N TRP A 93 3.17 -2.20 9.27
CA TRP A 93 4.32 -1.80 8.46
C TRP A 93 5.41 -1.13 9.29
N TYR A 94 5.07 -0.21 10.19
CA TYR A 94 6.06 0.36 11.11
C TYR A 94 6.86 -0.73 11.84
N TYR A 95 6.17 -1.73 12.39
CA TYR A 95 6.83 -2.84 13.08
C TYR A 95 7.58 -3.81 12.14
N VAL A 96 7.23 -3.89 10.85
CA VAL A 96 8.06 -4.62 9.86
C VAL A 96 9.45 -4.00 9.80
N PHE A 97 9.51 -2.67 9.64
CA PHE A 97 10.79 -1.97 9.50
C PHE A 97 11.59 -1.89 10.79
N GLU A 98 10.92 -1.93 11.95
CA GLU A 98 11.58 -2.10 13.26
C GLU A 98 12.00 -3.57 13.53
N SER A 99 11.79 -4.49 12.58
CA SER A 99 12.06 -5.93 12.73
C SER A 99 11.31 -6.61 13.89
N ASP A 100 10.25 -5.98 14.43
CA ASP A 100 9.37 -6.57 15.44
C ASP A 100 8.27 -7.39 14.75
N HIS A 101 8.66 -8.54 14.21
CA HIS A 101 7.75 -9.44 13.48
C HIS A 101 6.56 -9.90 14.33
N ALA A 102 6.73 -9.98 15.65
CA ALA A 102 5.65 -10.38 16.56
C ALA A 102 4.55 -9.31 16.63
N LYS A 103 4.91 -8.03 16.83
CA LYS A 103 3.93 -6.94 16.79
C LYS A 103 3.36 -6.75 15.40
N SER A 104 4.19 -6.81 14.36
CA SER A 104 3.72 -6.69 12.97
C SER A 104 2.68 -7.75 12.62
N THR A 105 2.96 -9.02 12.93
CA THR A 105 2.03 -10.15 12.71
C THR A 105 0.70 -9.93 13.46
N ARG A 106 0.75 -9.53 14.73
CA ARG A 106 -0.47 -9.24 15.50
C ARG A 106 -1.27 -8.10 14.88
N SER A 107 -0.61 -7.05 14.41
CA SER A 107 -1.26 -5.93 13.75
C SER A 107 -1.90 -6.33 12.41
N PHE A 108 -1.20 -7.08 11.55
CA PHE A 108 -1.80 -7.56 10.30
C PHE A 108 -2.97 -8.53 10.52
N LEU A 109 -2.91 -9.39 11.55
CA LEU A 109 -4.07 -10.19 11.95
C LEU A 109 -5.26 -9.31 12.35
N LYS A 110 -5.03 -8.16 12.99
CA LYS A 110 -6.09 -7.20 13.24
C LYS A 110 -6.59 -6.53 11.98
N VAL A 111 -5.74 -6.17 11.02
CA VAL A 111 -6.21 -5.57 9.76
C VAL A 111 -7.28 -6.44 9.10
N VAL A 112 -7.03 -7.74 8.98
CA VAL A 112 -7.94 -8.66 8.28
C VAL A 112 -9.24 -8.96 9.04
N GLU A 113 -9.34 -8.57 10.32
CA GLU A 113 -10.59 -8.61 11.09
C GLU A 113 -11.52 -7.40 10.79
N TYR A 114 -10.97 -6.28 10.30
CA TYR A 114 -11.67 -4.99 10.29
C TYR A 114 -11.90 -4.37 8.89
N THR A 115 -11.38 -4.96 7.81
CA THR A 115 -11.55 -4.40 6.46
C THR A 115 -11.94 -5.45 5.41
N ASN A 116 -12.62 -4.98 4.37
CA ASN A 116 -12.86 -5.71 3.12
C ASN A 116 -12.12 -5.08 1.92
N ASN A 117 -11.24 -4.10 2.17
CA ASN A 117 -10.47 -3.45 1.11
C ASN A 117 -9.48 -4.45 0.49
N PRO A 118 -9.60 -4.76 -0.82
CA PRO A 118 -8.77 -5.79 -1.46
C PRO A 118 -7.27 -5.51 -1.41
N GLU A 119 -6.86 -4.25 -1.60
CA GLU A 119 -5.45 -3.86 -1.61
C GLU A 119 -4.80 -4.13 -0.24
N ILE A 120 -5.43 -3.62 0.81
CA ILE A 120 -4.97 -3.78 2.19
C ILE A 120 -4.96 -5.26 2.60
N LEU A 121 -5.99 -6.02 2.22
CA LEU A 121 -6.09 -7.44 2.53
C LEU A 121 -4.99 -8.25 1.85
N ILE A 122 -4.70 -7.98 0.57
CA ILE A 122 -3.66 -8.68 -0.18
C ILE A 122 -2.29 -8.46 0.46
N ASP A 123 -1.96 -7.21 0.79
CA ASP A 123 -0.69 -6.88 1.44
C ASP A 123 -0.59 -7.53 2.83
N SER A 124 -1.68 -7.51 3.59
CA SER A 124 -1.74 -8.12 4.94
C SER A 124 -1.59 -9.65 4.88
N TYR A 125 -2.32 -10.31 3.99
CA TYR A 125 -2.18 -11.76 3.78
C TYR A 125 -0.80 -12.13 3.23
N GLY A 126 -0.23 -11.30 2.37
CA GLY A 126 1.12 -11.48 1.86
C GLY A 126 2.18 -11.45 2.95
N PHE A 127 2.11 -10.47 3.85
CA PHE A 127 3.02 -10.43 5.00
C PHE A 127 2.85 -11.66 5.90
N LEU A 128 1.60 -12.05 6.21
CA LEU A 128 1.33 -13.23 7.01
C LEU A 128 1.85 -14.51 6.33
N SER A 129 1.75 -14.62 5.00
CA SER A 129 2.35 -15.70 4.23
C SER A 129 3.86 -15.74 4.42
N ASN A 130 4.54 -14.60 4.22
CA ASN A 130 5.99 -14.52 4.29
C ASN A 130 6.54 -14.87 5.68
N VAL A 131 5.91 -14.38 6.75
CA VAL A 131 6.30 -14.77 8.12
C VAL A 131 6.16 -16.28 8.34
N ASN A 132 5.11 -16.90 7.80
CA ASN A 132 4.94 -18.36 7.89
C ASN A 132 6.00 -19.10 7.03
N SER A 133 6.35 -18.58 5.86
CA SER A 133 7.43 -19.12 5.02
C SER A 133 8.77 -19.09 5.74
N TRP A 134 9.13 -17.96 6.36
CA TRP A 134 10.38 -17.79 7.11
C TRP A 134 10.46 -18.72 8.33
N ASN A 135 9.32 -18.96 8.98
CA ASN A 135 9.20 -19.90 10.10
C ASN A 135 9.08 -21.38 9.67
N ARG A 136 9.19 -21.70 8.38
CA ARG A 136 9.04 -23.05 7.81
C ARG A 136 7.69 -23.71 8.11
N THR A 137 6.67 -22.91 8.36
CA THR A 137 5.27 -23.36 8.50
C THR A 137 4.58 -23.29 7.15
N HIS A 138 4.92 -24.22 6.25
CA HIS A 138 4.51 -24.17 4.84
C HIS A 138 2.97 -24.16 4.65
N ASP A 139 2.23 -24.97 5.41
CA ASP A 139 0.76 -24.96 5.38
C ASP A 139 0.18 -23.57 5.72
N GLY A 140 0.80 -22.90 6.69
CA GLY A 140 0.44 -21.53 7.07
C GLY A 140 0.75 -20.53 5.97
N ALA A 141 1.90 -20.66 5.30
CA ALA A 141 2.29 -19.81 4.19
C ALA A 141 1.29 -19.93 3.03
N PHE A 142 1.03 -21.16 2.57
CA PHE A 142 0.07 -21.41 1.49
C PHE A 142 -1.35 -20.97 1.87
N LYS A 143 -1.78 -21.16 3.12
CA LYS A 143 -3.09 -20.68 3.58
C LYS A 143 -3.25 -19.17 3.39
N TRP A 144 -2.24 -18.38 3.76
CA TRP A 144 -2.32 -16.93 3.64
C TRP A 144 -2.10 -16.45 2.20
N ALA A 145 -1.14 -17.03 1.46
CA ALA A 145 -0.93 -16.72 0.05
C ALA A 145 -2.18 -17.02 -0.80
N ASN A 146 -2.88 -18.12 -0.53
CA ASN A 146 -4.14 -18.45 -1.22
C ASN A 146 -5.27 -17.48 -0.86
N LYS A 147 -5.32 -16.94 0.36
CA LYS A 147 -6.25 -15.86 0.71
C LYS A 147 -5.95 -14.56 -0.04
N ALA A 148 -4.68 -14.20 -0.20
CA ALA A 148 -4.29 -13.08 -1.06
C ALA A 148 -4.75 -13.32 -2.52
N MET A 149 -4.52 -14.51 -3.06
CA MET A 149 -4.96 -14.87 -4.42
C MET A 149 -6.48 -14.80 -4.59
N ALA A 150 -7.25 -15.44 -3.70
CA ALA A 150 -8.71 -15.39 -3.76
C ALA A 150 -9.27 -13.96 -3.64
N THR A 151 -8.57 -13.07 -2.94
CA THR A 151 -8.91 -11.63 -2.85
C THR A 151 -8.58 -10.91 -4.15
N ALA A 152 -7.41 -11.19 -4.73
CA ALA A 152 -6.96 -10.62 -5.99
C ALA A 152 -7.82 -11.07 -7.19
N GLU A 153 -8.31 -12.31 -7.21
CA GLU A 153 -9.21 -12.83 -8.25
C GLU A 153 -10.52 -12.07 -8.34
N LYS A 154 -11.04 -11.62 -7.19
CA LYS A 154 -12.24 -10.78 -7.09
C LYS A 154 -11.97 -9.31 -7.40
N SER A 155 -10.71 -8.94 -7.61
CA SER A 155 -10.30 -7.56 -7.88
C SER A 155 -10.09 -7.30 -9.36
N ASN A 156 -10.45 -6.09 -9.81
CA ASN A 156 -10.28 -5.66 -11.19
C ASN A 156 -8.85 -5.18 -11.51
N PHE A 157 -7.97 -5.14 -10.52
CA PHE A 157 -6.61 -4.65 -10.67
C PHE A 157 -5.63 -5.80 -10.92
N SER A 158 -5.00 -5.81 -12.09
CA SER A 158 -3.93 -6.75 -12.46
C SER A 158 -2.74 -6.69 -11.49
N LEU A 159 -2.45 -5.52 -10.90
CA LEU A 159 -1.43 -5.36 -9.85
C LEU A 159 -1.71 -6.24 -8.63
N HIS A 160 -2.98 -6.37 -8.22
CA HIS A 160 -3.38 -7.23 -7.10
C HIS A 160 -3.07 -8.70 -7.38
N LYS A 161 -3.36 -9.14 -8.61
CA LYS A 161 -3.02 -10.51 -9.05
C LYS A 161 -1.52 -10.73 -9.10
N ALA A 162 -0.75 -9.75 -9.58
CA ALA A 162 0.71 -9.82 -9.57
C ALA A 162 1.27 -9.97 -8.14
N LYS A 163 0.85 -9.13 -7.20
CA LYS A 163 1.24 -9.25 -5.78
C LYS A 163 0.90 -10.63 -5.21
N ALA A 164 -0.31 -11.13 -5.45
CA ALA A 164 -0.71 -12.45 -4.97
C ALA A 164 0.13 -13.60 -5.55
N TYR A 165 0.51 -13.51 -6.84
CA TYR A 165 1.45 -14.47 -7.43
C TYR A 165 2.83 -14.41 -6.79
N ILE A 166 3.32 -13.23 -6.40
CA ILE A 166 4.59 -13.09 -5.70
C ILE A 166 4.54 -13.79 -4.34
N TYR A 167 3.48 -13.60 -3.56
CA TYR A 167 3.33 -14.26 -2.26
C TYR A 167 3.20 -15.79 -2.37
N LEU A 168 2.52 -16.29 -3.41
CA LEU A 168 2.50 -17.72 -3.71
C LEU A 168 3.88 -18.23 -4.14
N GLY A 169 4.58 -17.48 -4.98
CA GLY A 169 5.94 -17.80 -5.42
C GLY A 169 6.90 -17.90 -4.22
N ASP A 170 6.82 -16.95 -3.28
CA ASP A 170 7.60 -16.98 -2.05
C ASP A 170 7.24 -18.20 -1.19
N ALA A 171 5.96 -18.53 -1.04
CA ALA A 171 5.55 -19.74 -0.30
C ALA A 171 6.12 -21.02 -0.93
N TYR A 172 6.04 -21.16 -2.26
CA TYR A 172 6.64 -22.28 -2.99
C TYR A 172 8.17 -22.32 -2.86
N ARG A 173 8.84 -21.18 -3.00
CA ARG A 173 10.30 -21.06 -2.89
C ARG A 173 10.80 -21.53 -1.52
N TYR A 174 10.20 -21.04 -0.44
CA TYR A 174 10.57 -21.47 0.92
C TYR A 174 10.18 -22.92 1.22
N ALA A 175 9.22 -23.50 0.50
CA ALA A 175 8.89 -24.93 0.56
C ALA A 175 9.80 -25.83 -0.31
N GLY A 176 10.78 -25.26 -1.02
CA GLY A 176 11.67 -26.00 -1.92
C GLY A 176 11.05 -26.39 -3.27
N GLN A 177 9.86 -25.87 -3.59
CA GLN A 177 9.10 -26.13 -4.81
C GLN A 177 9.46 -25.09 -5.89
N ARG A 178 10.67 -25.25 -6.44
CA ARG A 178 11.31 -24.23 -7.28
C ARG A 178 10.60 -23.99 -8.61
N GLU A 179 10.11 -25.05 -9.25
CA GLU A 179 9.42 -24.94 -10.55
C GLU A 179 8.12 -24.15 -10.41
N GLU A 180 7.34 -24.43 -9.36
CA GLU A 180 6.09 -23.76 -9.03
C GLU A 180 6.32 -22.30 -8.64
N ALA A 181 7.39 -22.03 -7.87
CA ALA A 181 7.78 -20.68 -7.50
C ALA A 181 8.07 -19.82 -8.74
N ASN A 182 8.91 -20.33 -9.64
CA ASN A 182 9.24 -19.67 -10.90
C ASN A 182 8.01 -19.46 -11.78
N GLY A 183 7.13 -20.48 -11.88
CA GLY A 183 5.85 -20.35 -12.57
C GLY A 183 4.98 -19.21 -12.03
N CYS A 184 4.98 -18.99 -10.71
CA CYS A 184 4.27 -17.87 -10.09
C CYS A 184 4.94 -16.51 -10.40
N TYR A 185 6.25 -16.41 -10.25
CA TYR A 185 7.00 -15.19 -10.53
C TYR A 185 6.88 -14.75 -12.01
N PHE A 186 6.90 -15.69 -12.95
CA PHE A 186 6.67 -15.38 -14.37
C PHE A 186 5.27 -14.82 -14.64
N LYS A 187 4.24 -15.36 -13.98
CA LYS A 187 2.87 -14.82 -14.08
C LYS A 187 2.80 -13.40 -13.52
N ALA A 188 3.48 -13.14 -12.39
CA ALA A 188 3.56 -11.79 -11.81
C ALA A 188 4.27 -10.80 -12.75
N ILE A 189 5.42 -11.16 -13.31
CA ILE A 189 6.18 -10.34 -14.27
C ILE A 189 5.32 -9.99 -15.48
N LYS A 190 4.62 -10.97 -16.06
CA LYS A 190 3.76 -10.74 -17.23
C LYS A 190 2.69 -9.69 -16.93
N LEU A 191 1.99 -9.83 -15.81
CA LEU A 191 0.96 -8.89 -15.38
C LEU A 191 1.51 -7.49 -15.09
N LEU A 192 2.74 -7.38 -14.56
CA LEU A 192 3.36 -6.09 -14.27
C LEU A 192 3.81 -5.36 -15.53
N ARG A 193 4.29 -6.09 -16.55
CA ARG A 193 4.70 -5.51 -17.83
C ARG A 193 3.52 -5.02 -18.68
N GLU A 194 2.36 -5.63 -18.53
CA GLU A 194 1.13 -5.24 -19.26
C GLU A 194 0.50 -3.95 -18.68
N ASN A 195 0.97 -3.43 -17.54
CA ASN A 195 0.47 -2.20 -16.92
C ASN A 195 1.47 -1.03 -17.05
N ASP A 196 1.07 0.06 -17.72
CA ASP A 196 1.86 1.30 -17.93
C ASP A 196 2.10 2.17 -16.66
N ARG A 197 1.89 1.65 -15.44
CA ARG A 197 2.04 2.39 -14.15
C ARG A 197 2.59 1.50 -13.03
N PRO A 198 3.15 2.08 -11.94
CA PRO A 198 4.49 1.78 -11.46
C PRO A 198 4.61 0.33 -10.93
N GLY A 199 4.74 -0.63 -11.84
CA GLY A 199 5.15 -2.00 -11.54
C GLY A 199 6.66 -2.14 -11.41
N ASN A 200 7.44 -1.09 -11.69
CA ASN A 200 8.89 -1.18 -11.87
C ASN A 200 9.65 -1.65 -10.62
N SER A 201 9.28 -1.16 -9.43
CA SER A 201 9.91 -1.59 -8.18
C SER A 201 9.52 -3.03 -7.81
N LEU A 202 8.26 -3.41 -8.02
CA LEU A 202 7.81 -4.77 -7.79
C LEU A 202 8.44 -5.74 -8.80
N LEU A 203 8.58 -5.30 -10.04
CA LEU A 203 9.24 -6.03 -11.11
C LEU A 203 10.72 -6.29 -10.78
N GLU A 204 11.43 -5.29 -10.24
CA GLU A 204 12.81 -5.42 -9.75
C GLU A 204 12.91 -6.45 -8.62
N ILE A 205 12.01 -6.41 -7.63
CA ILE A 205 11.94 -7.39 -6.55
C ILE A 205 11.74 -8.81 -7.10
N VAL A 206 10.80 -8.99 -8.04
CA VAL A 206 10.56 -10.31 -8.63
C VAL A 206 11.78 -10.79 -9.41
N TYR A 207 12.47 -9.91 -10.13
CA TYR A 207 13.71 -10.29 -10.80
C TYR A 207 14.78 -10.74 -9.81
N LEU A 208 14.98 -10.04 -8.70
CA LEU A 208 15.93 -10.47 -7.67
C LEU A 208 15.59 -11.87 -7.14
N HIS A 209 14.31 -12.14 -6.87
CA HIS A 209 13.86 -13.46 -6.42
C HIS A 209 14.12 -14.56 -7.47
N THR A 210 14.09 -14.22 -8.77
CA THR A 210 14.46 -15.15 -9.86
C THR A 210 15.96 -15.24 -10.15
N LEU A 211 16.75 -14.20 -9.84
CA LEU A 211 18.18 -14.07 -10.20
C LEU A 211 19.14 -14.48 -9.08
N GLU A 212 18.75 -14.34 -7.80
CA GLU A 212 19.54 -14.84 -6.65
C GLU A 212 19.80 -16.35 -6.73
N GLU A 213 19.08 -17.06 -7.60
CA GLU A 213 19.29 -18.49 -7.86
C GLU A 213 20.26 -18.79 -9.02
N GLY A 214 20.91 -17.77 -9.60
CA GLY A 214 21.92 -17.90 -10.66
C GLY A 214 23.37 -17.86 -10.18
N VAL A 215 23.62 -17.75 -8.86
CA VAL A 215 24.97 -17.64 -8.27
C VAL A 215 25.23 -18.71 -7.19
N ALA A 216 24.44 -19.79 -7.20
CA ALA A 216 24.66 -20.96 -6.36
C ALA A 216 24.96 -22.18 -7.25
N ASP A 217 26.09 -22.13 -7.96
CA ASP A 217 26.81 -23.29 -8.49
C ASP A 217 28.21 -23.32 -7.87
#